data_AF-A0A2A5WAS9-F1
#
_entry.id   AF-A0A2A5WAS9-F1
#
_cell.length_a   1.000
_cell.length_b   1.000
_cell.length_c   1.000
_cell.angle_alpha   90.00
_cell.angle_beta   90.00
_cell.angle_gamma   90.00
#
_symmetry.space_group_name_H-M   'P 1'
#
loop_
_entity.id
_entity.type
_entity.pdbx_description
1 polymer ?
#
loop_
_entity_poly.entity_id
_entity_poly.type
_entity_poly.pdbx_seq_one_letter_code
_entity_poly.pdbx_strand_id
1 'polypeptide(L)'
;GGVLVVFSIVLLDKARIDDPVGAISVHGTVGLLGLLLVPITNGESASFSGQIIGALTIFFWVFITSGIVWYALKVLIGIRVTEEDEYRGIDVAECGLEAYPEFTSGTK
;
A
#
# COMPACT_ATOMS: atom_id res chain seq x y z
N GLY A 1 -12.91 -10.74 -4.68
CA GLY A 1 -12.24 -9.41 -4.73
C GLY A 1 -13.00 -8.38 -3.93
N GLY A 2 -14.09 -7.82 -4.48
CA GLY A 2 -14.79 -6.65 -3.92
C GLY A 2 -15.26 -6.76 -2.45
N VAL A 3 -15.75 -7.92 -2.01
CA VAL A 3 -16.12 -8.10 -0.60
C VAL A 3 -14.90 -8.20 0.31
N LEU A 4 -13.88 -8.97 -0.11
CA LEU A 4 -12.67 -9.21 0.68
C LEU A 4 -11.87 -7.93 0.93
N VAL A 5 -11.76 -7.04 -0.06
CA VAL A 5 -11.03 -5.78 0.09
C VAL A 5 -11.62 -4.92 1.20
N VAL A 6 -12.95 -4.85 1.34
CA VAL A 6 -13.61 -4.06 2.40
C VAL A 6 -13.24 -4.59 3.78
N PHE A 7 -13.28 -5.91 3.98
CA PHE A 7 -12.86 -6.52 5.24
C PHE A 7 -11.35 -6.34 5.50
N SER A 8 -10.53 -6.43 4.47
CA SER A 8 -9.08 -6.20 4.58
C SER A 8 -8.78 -4.77 5.06
N ILE A 9 -9.43 -3.75 4.48
CA ILE A 9 -9.26 -2.36 4.90
C ILE A 9 -9.61 -2.19 6.38
N VAL A 10 -10.78 -2.66 6.79
CA VAL A 10 -11.25 -2.53 8.18
C VAL A 10 -10.33 -3.28 9.17
N LEU A 11 -9.77 -4.42 8.78
CA LEU A 11 -8.85 -5.17 9.62
C LEU A 11 -7.50 -4.48 9.76
N LEU A 12 -6.93 -3.93 8.67
CA LEU A 12 -5.67 -3.19 8.72
C LEU A 12 -5.81 -1.90 9.55
N ASP A 13 -6.92 -1.17 9.39
CA ASP A 13 -7.23 0.01 10.20
C ASP A 13 -7.33 -0.34 11.70
N LYS A 14 -8.06 -1.41 12.04
CA LYS A 14 -8.12 -1.92 13.43
C LYS A 14 -6.77 -2.38 13.97
N ALA A 15 -5.90 -2.89 13.11
CA ALA A 15 -4.53 -3.26 13.46
C ALA A 15 -3.59 -2.05 13.56
N ARG A 16 -4.08 -0.82 13.31
CA ARG A 16 -3.29 0.42 13.24
C ARG A 16 -2.17 0.34 12.21
N ILE A 17 -2.43 -0.36 11.11
CA ILE A 17 -1.56 -0.38 9.94
C ILE A 17 -2.10 0.66 8.97
N ASP A 18 -1.34 1.73 8.80
CA ASP A 18 -1.68 2.83 7.89
C ASP A 18 -1.40 2.42 6.43
N ASP A 19 -2.46 2.02 5.72
CA ASP A 19 -2.47 1.69 4.29
C ASP A 19 -3.23 2.80 3.53
N PRO A 20 -2.60 3.98 3.32
CA PRO A 20 -3.30 5.23 2.98
C PRO A 20 -4.09 5.19 1.68
N VAL A 21 -3.66 4.34 0.73
CA VAL A 21 -4.32 4.17 -0.57
C VAL A 21 -4.99 2.81 -0.73
N GLY A 22 -5.01 1.99 0.32
CA GLY A 22 -5.57 0.62 0.28
C GLY A 22 -4.74 -0.36 -0.56
N ALA A 23 -3.43 -0.09 -0.76
CA ALA A 23 -2.58 -0.88 -1.64
C ALA A 23 -2.41 -2.31 -1.13
N ILE A 24 -2.22 -2.51 0.18
CA ILE A 24 -2.12 -3.85 0.77
C ILE A 24 -3.44 -4.60 0.60
N SER A 25 -4.56 -3.93 0.83
CA SER A 25 -5.88 -4.56 0.74
C SER A 25 -6.27 -4.95 -0.70
N VAL A 26 -6.02 -4.10 -1.69
CA VAL A 26 -6.36 -4.37 -3.10
C VAL A 26 -5.32 -5.27 -3.76
N HIS A 27 -4.04 -4.93 -3.68
CA HIS A 27 -3.01 -5.64 -4.44
C HIS A 27 -2.43 -6.82 -3.67
N GLY A 28 -2.21 -6.68 -2.36
CA GLY A 28 -1.72 -7.77 -1.51
C GLY A 28 -2.79 -8.84 -1.27
N THR A 29 -3.84 -8.49 -0.54
CA THR A 29 -4.86 -9.44 -0.08
C THR A 29 -5.70 -10.00 -1.24
N VAL A 30 -6.27 -9.13 -2.08
CA VAL A 30 -7.09 -9.60 -3.21
C VAL A 30 -6.22 -10.20 -4.32
N GLY A 31 -4.99 -9.71 -4.54
CA GLY A 31 -4.04 -10.32 -5.48
C GLY A 31 -3.66 -11.75 -5.07
N LEU A 32 -3.38 -11.98 -3.77
CA LEU A 32 -3.11 -13.33 -3.27
C LEU A 32 -4.31 -14.27 -3.42
N LEU A 33 -5.52 -13.79 -3.11
CA LEU A 33 -6.74 -14.56 -3.41
C LEU A 33 -6.82 -14.92 -4.90
N GLY A 34 -6.54 -13.96 -5.78
CA GLY A 34 -6.52 -14.19 -7.23
C GLY A 34 -5.56 -15.31 -7.63
N LEU A 35 -4.32 -15.27 -7.15
CA LEU A 35 -3.33 -16.34 -7.38
C LEU A 35 -3.81 -17.71 -6.89
N LEU A 36 -4.43 -17.76 -5.70
CA LEU A 36 -4.94 -19.01 -5.14
C LEU A 36 -6.18 -19.56 -5.86
N LEU A 37 -6.91 -18.72 -6.59
CA LEU A 37 -8.02 -19.19 -7.44
C LEU A 37 -7.55 -19.76 -8.78
N VAL A 38 -6.34 -19.44 -9.25
CA VAL A 38 -5.81 -19.90 -10.55
C VAL A 38 -5.83 -21.43 -10.72
N PRO A 39 -5.41 -22.25 -9.74
CA PRO A 39 -5.49 -23.72 -9.84
C PRO A 39 -6.94 -24.24 -9.91
N ILE A 40 -7.90 -23.48 -9.39
CA ILE A 40 -9.33 -23.83 -9.40
C ILE A 40 -9.93 -23.49 -10.76
N THR A 41 -9.60 -22.33 -11.32
CA THR A 41 -10.20 -21.84 -12.56
C THR A 41 -9.53 -22.38 -13.82
N ASN A 42 -8.26 -22.80 -13.76
CA ASN A 42 -7.49 -23.28 -14.91
C ASN A 42 -7.12 -24.77 -14.84
N GLY A 43 -7.60 -25.52 -13.84
CA GLY A 43 -7.40 -26.97 -13.76
C GLY A 43 -5.93 -27.39 -13.67
N GLU A 44 -5.55 -28.48 -14.35
CA GLU A 44 -4.23 -29.11 -14.25
C GLU A 44 -3.06 -28.25 -14.74
N SER A 45 -3.30 -27.14 -15.45
CA SER A 45 -2.22 -26.26 -15.94
C SER A 45 -1.57 -25.42 -14.84
N ALA A 46 -2.13 -25.41 -13.62
CA ALA A 46 -1.58 -24.68 -12.49
C ALA A 46 -1.73 -25.45 -11.19
N SER A 47 -0.68 -25.47 -10.37
CA SER A 47 -0.71 -26.09 -9.04
C SER A 47 -0.75 -25.04 -7.93
N PHE A 48 -1.42 -25.35 -6.82
CA PHE A 48 -1.41 -24.51 -5.62
C PHE A 48 0.00 -24.28 -5.08
N SER A 49 0.83 -25.33 -5.10
CA SER A 49 2.23 -25.23 -4.68
C SER A 49 3.02 -24.25 -5.55
N GLY A 50 2.83 -24.29 -6.87
CA GLY A 50 3.47 -23.35 -7.80
C GLY A 50 3.05 -21.89 -7.52
N GLN A 51 1.76 -21.65 -7.30
CA GLN A 51 1.25 -20.31 -7.00
C GLN A 51 1.78 -19.77 -5.66
N ILE A 52 1.80 -20.60 -4.62
CA ILE A 52 2.32 -20.20 -3.30
C ILE A 52 3.83 -19.94 -3.36
N ILE A 53 4.60 -20.83 -4.00
CA ILE A 53 6.05 -20.64 -4.14
C ILE A 53 6.32 -19.35 -4.92
N GLY A 54 5.64 -19.12 -6.04
CA GLY A 54 5.77 -17.90 -6.83
C GLY A 54 5.41 -16.64 -6.03
N ALA A 55 4.30 -16.67 -5.29
CA ALA A 55 3.88 -15.56 -4.43
C ALA A 55 4.94 -15.23 -3.37
N LEU A 56 5.48 -16.25 -2.69
CA LEU A 56 6.55 -16.07 -1.70
C LEU A 56 7.84 -15.55 -2.35
N THR A 57 8.25 -16.08 -3.50
CA THR A 57 9.42 -15.61 -4.23
C THR A 57 9.30 -14.13 -4.58
N ILE A 58 8.15 -13.71 -5.13
CA ILE A 58 7.90 -12.30 -5.45
C ILE A 58 7.89 -11.45 -4.18
N PHE A 59 7.17 -11.89 -3.14
CA PHE A 59 7.08 -11.16 -1.87
C PHE A 59 8.46 -10.90 -1.27
N PHE A 60 9.29 -11.94 -1.09
CA PHE A 60 10.60 -11.78 -0.47
C PHE A 60 11.55 -10.96 -1.34
N TRP A 61 11.56 -11.20 -2.65
CA TRP A 61 12.39 -10.42 -3.57
C TRP A 61 12.04 -8.94 -3.49
N VAL A 62 10.77 -8.59 -3.66
CA VAL A 62 10.31 -7.19 -3.66
C VAL A 62 10.49 -6.55 -2.28
N PHE A 63 10.14 -7.25 -1.20
CA PHE A 63 10.25 -6.71 0.17
C PHE A 63 11.71 -6.41 0.53
N ILE A 64 12.63 -7.33 0.27
CA ILE A 64 14.05 -7.16 0.59
C ILE A 64 14.67 -6.06 -0.28
N THR A 65 14.49 -6.13 -1.60
CA THR A 65 15.11 -5.16 -2.52
C THR A 65 14.56 -3.75 -2.30
N SER A 66 13.24 -3.61 -2.15
CA SER A 66 12.62 -2.32 -1.82
C SER A 66 13.09 -1.83 -0.45
N GLY A 67 13.14 -2.69 0.57
CA GLY A 67 13.63 -2.33 1.89
C GLY A 67 15.05 -1.77 1.88
N ILE A 68 15.95 -2.39 1.08
CA ILE A 68 17.31 -1.88 0.88
C ILE A 68 17.28 -0.49 0.23
N VAL A 69 16.51 -0.32 -0.85
CA VAL A 69 16.40 0.97 -1.56
C VAL A 69 15.83 2.05 -0.66
N TRP A 70 14.71 1.79 0.03
CA TRP A 70 14.08 2.74 0.94
C TRP A 70 15.00 3.12 2.09
N TYR A 71 15.72 2.16 2.68
CA TYR A 71 16.69 2.44 3.73
C TYR A 71 17.86 3.29 3.22
N ALA A 72 18.39 2.97 2.04
CA ALA A 72 19.46 3.76 1.41
C ALA A 72 19.01 5.20 1.15
N LEU A 73 17.81 5.40 0.58
CA LEU A 73 17.25 6.74 0.36
C LEU A 73 17.04 7.49 1.69
N LYS A 74 16.54 6.79 2.72
CA LYS A 74 16.33 7.37 4.05
C LYS A 74 17.62 7.95 4.64
N VAL A 75 18.76 7.27 4.50
CA VAL A 75 20.03 7.73 5.09
C VAL A 75 20.80 8.71 4.19
N LEU A 76 20.59 8.68 2.88
CA LEU A 76 21.32 9.55 1.93
C LEU A 76 20.65 10.91 1.72
N ILE A 77 19.32 10.93 1.55
CA ILE A 77 18.57 12.14 1.20
C ILE A 77 17.39 12.43 2.15
N GLY A 78 16.90 11.42 2.87
CA GLY A 78 15.64 11.50 3.60
C GLY A 78 14.44 11.30 2.67
N ILE A 79 13.41 10.58 3.15
CA ILE A 79 12.22 10.22 2.35
C ILE A 79 10.90 10.68 2.98
N ARG A 80 10.96 11.27 4.18
CA ARG A 80 9.80 11.80 4.90
C ARG A 80 10.05 13.28 5.17
N VAL A 81 8.99 14.06 5.06
CA VAL A 81 8.97 15.48 5.36
C VAL A 81 9.18 15.73 6.86
N THR A 82 9.43 16.98 7.25
CA THR A 82 9.56 17.32 8.67
C THR A 82 8.23 17.11 9.40
N GLU A 83 8.26 16.90 10.72
CA GLU A 83 7.02 16.78 11.51
C GLU A 83 6.16 18.05 11.44
N GLU A 84 6.79 19.22 11.30
CA GLU A 84 6.10 20.50 11.11
C GLU A 84 5.36 20.52 9.77
N ASP A 85 6.04 20.14 8.68
CA ASP A 85 5.43 20.11 7.33
C ASP A 85 4.36 19.03 7.22
N GLU A 86 4.55 17.88 7.89
CA GLU A 86 3.55 16.81 7.98
C GLU A 86 2.27 17.30 8.67
N TYR A 87 2.40 18.09 9.75
CA TYR A 87 1.25 18.66 10.47
C TYR A 87 0.55 19.78 9.69
N ARG A 88 1.32 20.60 8.96
CA ARG A 88 0.78 21.71 8.16
C ARG A 88 0.10 21.26 6.86
N GLY A 89 0.43 20.06 6.38
CA GLY A 89 0.01 19.56 5.08
C GLY A 89 1.00 19.91 3.99
N ILE A 90 1.36 18.91 3.17
CA ILE A 90 2.45 19.05 2.19
C ILE A 90 2.15 20.06 1.09
N ASP A 91 0.88 20.21 0.71
CA ASP A 91 0.45 21.18 -0.30
C ASP A 91 0.78 22.62 0.14
N VAL A 92 0.55 22.94 1.42
CA VAL A 92 0.89 24.25 1.98
C VAL A 92 2.39 24.43 2.11
N ALA A 93 3.12 23.39 2.52
CA ALA A 93 4.57 23.45 2.72
C ALA A 93 5.35 23.61 1.41
N GLU A 94 4.97 22.90 0.35
CA GLU A 94 5.67 22.92 -0.94
C GLU A 94 5.09 23.90 -1.95
N CYS A 95 3.76 23.98 -2.05
CA CYS A 95 3.07 24.78 -3.07
C CYS A 95 2.58 26.13 -2.54
N GLY A 96 2.55 26.34 -1.22
CA GLY A 96 2.09 27.59 -0.61
C GLY A 96 0.58 27.81 -0.72
N LEU A 97 -0.18 26.77 -1.06
CA LEU A 97 -1.63 26.81 -1.26
C LEU A 97 -2.25 25.48 -0.83
N GLU A 98 -3.45 25.54 -0.25
CA GLU A 98 -4.26 24.36 0.05
C GLU A 98 -4.68 23.66 -1.25
N ALA A 99 -4.74 22.32 -1.28
CA ALA A 99 -5.20 21.60 -2.49
C ALA A 99 -6.67 21.88 -2.85
N TYR A 100 -7.50 22.21 -1.86
CA TYR A 100 -8.95 22.38 -1.99
C TYR A 100 -9.44 23.60 -1.18
N PRO A 101 -8.99 24.83 -1.51
CA PRO A 101 -9.25 26.03 -0.71
C PRO A 101 -10.75 26.32 -0.60
N GLU A 102 -11.54 25.97 -1.61
CA GLU A 102 -12.99 26.12 -1.64
C GLU A 102 -13.75 25.25 -0.63
N PHE A 103 -13.12 24.20 -0.10
CA PHE A 103 -13.68 23.32 0.93
C PHE A 103 -13.18 23.67 2.35
N THR A 104 -12.29 24.65 2.50
CA THR A 104 -11.87 25.16 3.80
C THR A 104 -12.95 26.09 4.35
N SER A 105 -13.87 25.55 5.15
CA SER A 105 -14.87 26.34 5.85
C SER A 105 -14.20 27.15 6.96
N GLY A 106 -13.78 28.38 6.66
CA GLY A 106 -13.04 29.19 7.61
C GLY A 106 -12.84 30.67 7.29
N THR A 107 -13.74 31.33 6.55
CA THR A 107 -13.87 32.81 6.65
C THR A 107 -15.30 33.27 6.30
N LYS A 108 -16.06 33.62 7.34
CA LYS A 108 -16.57 34.99 7.40
C LYS A 108 -15.62 35.77 8.30
#